data_AF-A0A917MA71-F1
#
_entry.id   AF-A0A917MA71-F1
#
_cell.length_a   1.000
_cell.length_b   1.000
_cell.length_c   1.000
_cell.angle_alpha   90.00
_cell.angle_beta   90.00
_cell.angle_gamma   90.00
#
_symmetry.space_group_name_H-M   'P 1'
#
loop_
_entity.id
_entity.type
_entity.pdbx_description
1 polymer ?
#
loop_
_entity_poly.entity_id
_entity_poly.type
_entity_poly.pdbx_seq_one_letter_code
_entity_poly.pdbx_strand_id
1 'polypeptide(L)'
;MKTQPLVDVGILTIRDDEFRAVLNAFPRGHTIYRGRHREYTLRTADAGEGHQYTIAVLRQIEQGNGEAQEAARDLIDDLQPSLLLIVGIAGGLPSEDISLGDVVLSTRILDFSLEARKFQDETTYNVGGGPISKQIATGVANLSAREDELGEWWADLPPRPPVSFAPGKLYGSRPWQKSVRESLRAHFEKGIPSRPPHFLAGAIAASDRLVKDPELLLPWITSARGIIAVEMESAGVHRATRDKTPMLSIRALSDIVGLKRQDAWTKYACASAAAFAAAYLKTQPVPAKTSTTDPSAEPSINISDNQNADVREDSLEESFANLIHLRHFPETLYVAPAHGNNRSSLWTQLNQDATTKPREYISNAWTVQEKMFYSLVDPERSRLRNVIDTGGLEQLETRDWAFSSDPNWRRLFVQLLNGALSDDLGAQGVRYFKDQDVYAFLGWPDEPERSLKYQNLRVRSTVTVVAHYDRTAKNGKAYHYQRHSAFQGRFRLLGGNWYLEITPTYRFTYDGKSLSRYHESLLSGIKRFERNRSVLSQLLLWQAVLRAPWKRADSARLLEFAPLVSIPFLSEVYEGALTALDAPAQTPPQEKGIEE
;
A
#
# COMPACT_ATOMS: atom_id res chain seq x y z
N MET A 1 -11.57 31.44 -15.91
CA MET A 1 -12.91 31.52 -15.29
C MET A 1 -13.50 30.11 -15.28
N LYS A 2 -13.82 29.44 -14.17
CA LYS A 2 -14.11 29.86 -12.79
C LYS A 2 -13.17 29.15 -11.80
N THR A 3 -12.51 29.90 -10.94
CA THR A 3 -11.98 29.43 -9.66
C THR A 3 -13.16 29.12 -8.75
N GLN A 4 -13.36 27.85 -8.40
CA GLN A 4 -14.43 27.34 -7.54
C GLN A 4 -13.84 26.29 -6.57
N PRO A 5 -14.44 26.11 -5.37
CA PRO A 5 -13.82 26.52 -4.11
C PRO A 5 -12.92 25.46 -3.47
N LEU A 6 -11.83 25.95 -2.88
CA LEU A 6 -11.01 25.25 -1.90
C LEU A 6 -11.84 25.05 -0.62
N VAL A 7 -12.44 23.89 -0.39
CA VAL A 7 -13.08 23.59 0.90
C VAL A 7 -12.02 23.35 1.97
N ASP A 8 -12.36 23.54 3.24
CA ASP A 8 -11.44 23.28 4.34
C ASP A 8 -11.38 21.79 4.65
N VAL A 9 -12.56 21.16 4.77
CA VAL A 9 -12.67 19.76 5.21
C VAL A 9 -13.57 18.98 4.25
N GLY A 10 -13.06 17.87 3.71
CA GLY A 10 -13.88 16.84 3.08
C GLY A 10 -14.34 15.82 4.11
N ILE A 11 -15.62 15.43 4.10
CA ILE A 11 -16.16 14.35 4.92
C ILE A 11 -16.70 13.26 4.02
N LEU A 12 -16.08 12.08 4.05
CA LEU A 12 -16.56 10.88 3.37
C LEU A 12 -17.34 9.99 4.33
N THR A 13 -18.53 9.57 3.90
CA THR A 13 -19.41 8.64 4.58
C THR A 13 -19.74 7.46 3.67
N ILE A 14 -20.04 6.30 4.25
CA ILE A 14 -20.17 5.04 3.51
C ILE A 14 -21.65 4.74 3.30
N ARG A 15 -22.38 4.71 4.41
CA ARG A 15 -23.78 4.33 4.45
C ARG A 15 -24.70 5.56 4.52
N ASP A 16 -25.94 5.36 4.14
CA ASP A 16 -26.98 6.39 4.17
C ASP A 16 -27.32 6.84 5.62
N ASP A 17 -27.26 5.94 6.60
CA ASP A 17 -27.43 6.29 8.02
C ASP A 17 -26.26 7.10 8.58
N GLU A 18 -25.02 6.80 8.18
CA GLU A 18 -23.84 7.61 8.48
C GLU A 18 -23.93 9.00 7.85
N PHE A 19 -24.29 9.07 6.56
CA PHE A 19 -24.44 10.33 5.85
C PHE A 19 -25.48 11.24 6.50
N ARG A 20 -26.66 10.70 6.82
CA ARG A 20 -27.69 11.47 7.53
C ARG A 20 -27.22 11.95 8.90
N ALA A 21 -26.49 11.11 9.65
CA ALA A 21 -25.94 11.52 10.95
C ALA A 21 -24.95 12.68 10.80
N VAL A 22 -24.06 12.64 9.82
CA VAL A 22 -23.13 13.74 9.51
C VAL A 22 -23.89 15.01 9.11
N LEU A 23 -24.87 14.92 8.22
CA LEU A 23 -25.68 16.09 7.85
C LEU A 23 -26.43 16.71 9.04
N ASN A 24 -26.88 15.89 9.98
CA ASN A 24 -27.53 16.38 11.20
C ASN A 24 -26.53 17.05 12.16
N ALA A 25 -25.29 16.55 12.24
CA ALA A 25 -24.23 17.16 13.04
C ALA A 25 -23.73 18.49 12.45
N PHE A 26 -23.89 18.70 11.14
CA PHE A 26 -23.53 19.93 10.43
C PHE A 26 -24.74 20.59 9.75
N PRO A 27 -25.69 21.17 10.52
CA PRO A 27 -26.96 21.64 9.96
C PRO A 27 -26.85 22.93 9.13
N ARG A 28 -25.80 23.72 9.32
CA ARG A 28 -25.64 25.06 8.73
C ARG A 28 -25.06 25.03 7.31
N GLY A 29 -25.40 26.04 6.48
CA GLY A 29 -24.74 26.28 5.20
C GLY A 29 -25.07 25.30 4.06
N HIS A 30 -26.33 24.90 3.90
CA HIS A 30 -26.73 23.92 2.87
C HIS A 30 -26.56 24.45 1.45
N THR A 31 -25.67 23.85 0.66
CA THR A 31 -25.61 24.06 -0.79
C THR A 31 -25.15 22.79 -1.48
N ILE A 32 -25.73 22.47 -2.65
CA ILE A 32 -25.23 21.38 -3.48
C ILE A 32 -24.21 21.96 -4.46
N TYR A 33 -22.98 21.44 -4.40
CA TYR A 33 -21.92 21.78 -5.34
C TYR A 33 -21.72 20.63 -6.32
N ARG A 34 -21.70 20.95 -7.61
CA ARG A 34 -21.42 19.99 -8.68
C ARG A 34 -19.96 20.13 -9.09
N GLY A 35 -19.13 19.20 -8.65
CA GLY A 35 -17.74 19.09 -9.09
C GLY A 35 -17.62 18.50 -10.49
N ARG A 36 -16.40 18.22 -10.93
CA ARG A 36 -16.15 17.61 -12.23
C ARG A 36 -16.57 16.14 -12.23
N HIS A 37 -16.40 15.46 -11.10
CA HIS A 37 -16.62 14.03 -10.97
C HIS A 37 -17.89 13.72 -10.16
N ARG A 38 -18.16 14.46 -9.07
CA ARG A 38 -19.29 14.15 -8.16
C ARG A 38 -20.08 15.37 -7.70
N GLU A 39 -21.23 15.12 -7.09
CA GLU A 39 -21.99 16.13 -6.33
C GLU A 39 -21.63 16.05 -4.84
N TYR A 40 -21.51 17.22 -4.21
CA TYR A 40 -21.12 17.37 -2.81
C TYR A 40 -22.15 18.21 -2.07
N THR A 41 -22.48 17.81 -0.84
CA THR A 41 -23.27 18.66 0.05
C THR A 41 -22.32 19.56 0.83
N LEU A 42 -22.26 20.83 0.46
CA LEU A 42 -21.53 21.83 1.23
C LEU A 42 -22.30 22.20 2.49
N ARG A 43 -21.56 22.39 3.58
CA ARG A 43 -22.02 22.85 4.89
C ARG A 43 -20.98 23.78 5.51
N THR A 44 -21.34 24.42 6.61
CA THR A 44 -20.40 25.16 7.46
C THR A 44 -20.27 24.49 8.82
N ALA A 45 -19.03 24.35 9.32
CA ALA A 45 -18.73 23.82 10.64
C ALA A 45 -18.07 24.88 11.52
N ASP A 46 -18.33 24.80 12.83
CA ASP A 46 -17.63 25.61 13.82
C ASP A 46 -16.20 25.11 13.99
N ALA A 47 -15.23 25.99 13.75
CA ALA A 47 -13.81 25.70 13.92
C ALA A 47 -13.30 26.13 15.32
N GLY A 48 -14.19 26.59 16.21
CA GLY A 48 -13.79 27.15 17.50
C GLY A 48 -13.28 28.59 17.38
N GLU A 49 -13.26 29.30 18.51
CA GLU A 49 -12.77 30.69 18.60
C GLU A 49 -13.43 31.67 17.61
N GLY A 50 -14.67 31.40 17.19
CA GLY A 50 -15.41 32.22 16.24
C GLY A 50 -15.07 31.98 14.77
N HIS A 51 -14.14 31.07 14.46
CA HIS A 51 -13.82 30.67 13.08
C HIS A 51 -14.82 29.64 12.54
N GLN A 52 -14.91 29.53 11.22
CA GLN A 52 -15.77 28.57 10.54
C GLN A 52 -14.99 27.84 9.45
N TYR A 53 -15.29 26.56 9.27
CA TYR A 53 -14.86 25.78 8.11
C TYR A 53 -15.99 25.67 7.08
N THR A 54 -15.62 25.71 5.81
CA THR A 54 -16.42 25.18 4.71
C THR A 54 -16.14 23.69 4.60
N ILE A 55 -17.19 22.87 4.74
CA ILE A 55 -17.07 21.41 4.64
C ILE A 55 -17.82 20.87 3.43
N ALA A 56 -17.28 19.84 2.80
CA ALA A 56 -17.93 19.09 1.74
C ALA A 56 -18.23 17.67 2.19
N VAL A 57 -19.51 17.30 2.26
CA VAL A 57 -19.93 15.96 2.64
C VAL A 57 -20.26 15.15 1.39
N LEU A 58 -19.61 14.00 1.26
CA LEU A 58 -19.83 13.01 0.21
C LEU A 58 -20.25 11.67 0.83
N ARG A 59 -21.21 11.01 0.20
CA ARG A 59 -21.55 9.61 0.46
C ARG A 59 -21.14 8.78 -0.74
N GLN A 60 -20.36 7.72 -0.54
CA GLN A 60 -20.12 6.75 -1.59
C GLN A 60 -21.34 5.83 -1.82
N ILE A 61 -21.39 5.17 -2.97
CA ILE A 61 -22.55 4.35 -3.33
C ILE A 61 -22.42 2.93 -2.79
N GLU A 62 -21.25 2.31 -2.97
CA GLU A 62 -20.94 0.96 -2.52
C GLU A 62 -19.96 0.95 -1.33
N GLN A 63 -19.80 -0.20 -0.69
CA GLN A 63 -18.84 -0.42 0.39
C GLN A 63 -17.53 -0.98 -0.16
N GLY A 64 -16.44 -0.84 0.61
CA GLY A 64 -15.14 -1.41 0.27
C GLY A 64 -14.06 -0.38 -0.10
N ASN A 65 -12.80 -0.83 -0.11
CA ASN A 65 -11.66 0.07 -0.26
C ASN A 65 -11.52 0.63 -1.67
N GLY A 66 -11.94 -0.11 -2.70
CA GLY A 66 -11.91 0.36 -4.08
C GLY A 66 -12.76 1.61 -4.30
N GLU A 67 -14.06 1.54 -3.95
CA GLU A 67 -15.00 2.66 -4.04
C GLU A 67 -14.57 3.83 -3.14
N ALA A 68 -14.14 3.54 -1.90
CA ALA A 68 -13.68 4.58 -0.98
C ALA A 68 -12.45 5.35 -1.50
N GLN A 69 -11.54 4.64 -2.19
CA GLN A 69 -10.37 5.25 -2.82
C GLN A 69 -10.78 6.16 -3.99
N GLU A 70 -11.71 5.73 -4.83
CA GLU A 70 -12.22 6.53 -5.95
C GLU A 70 -12.97 7.77 -5.46
N ALA A 71 -13.92 7.60 -4.53
CA ALA A 71 -14.68 8.71 -3.95
C ALA A 71 -13.78 9.75 -3.26
N ALA A 72 -12.73 9.30 -2.55
CA ALA A 72 -11.76 10.20 -1.95
C ALA A 72 -10.91 10.93 -3.01
N ARG A 73 -10.48 10.26 -4.09
CA ARG A 73 -9.75 10.90 -5.20
C ARG A 73 -10.59 11.98 -5.87
N ASP A 74 -11.84 11.67 -6.18
CA ASP A 74 -12.76 12.62 -6.80
C ASP A 74 -12.97 13.85 -5.91
N LEU A 75 -13.19 13.65 -4.61
CA LEU A 75 -13.29 14.75 -3.64
C LEU A 75 -12.04 15.62 -3.62
N ILE A 76 -10.85 15.00 -3.61
CA ILE A 76 -9.58 15.73 -3.61
C ILE A 76 -9.39 16.52 -4.89
N ASP A 77 -9.66 15.90 -6.04
CA ASP A 77 -9.44 16.49 -7.35
C ASP A 77 -10.47 17.60 -7.66
N ASP A 78 -11.70 17.47 -7.15
CA ASP A 78 -12.77 18.47 -7.33
C ASP A 78 -12.65 19.67 -6.37
N LEU A 79 -12.20 19.46 -5.12
CA LEU A 79 -12.36 20.43 -4.03
C LEU A 79 -11.10 20.76 -3.24
N GLN A 80 -10.01 20.00 -3.38
CA GLN A 80 -8.72 20.23 -2.72
C GLN A 80 -8.84 20.54 -1.21
N PRO A 81 -9.45 19.65 -0.40
CA PRO A 81 -9.62 19.87 1.02
C PRO A 81 -8.27 19.93 1.74
N SER A 82 -8.19 20.69 2.85
CA SER A 82 -7.02 20.68 3.73
C SER A 82 -6.98 19.45 4.65
N LEU A 83 -8.14 18.82 4.87
CA LEU A 83 -8.31 17.62 5.69
C LEU A 83 -9.43 16.75 5.12
N LEU A 84 -9.23 15.45 5.02
CA LEU A 84 -10.28 14.49 4.69
C LEU A 84 -10.61 13.63 5.92
N LEU A 85 -11.84 13.74 6.41
CA LEU A 85 -12.38 12.89 7.45
C LEU A 85 -13.16 11.74 6.82
N ILE A 86 -12.89 10.51 7.25
CA ILE A 86 -13.81 9.39 7.02
C ILE A 86 -14.57 9.14 8.32
N VAL A 87 -15.88 9.37 8.27
CA VAL A 87 -16.77 9.34 9.44
C VAL A 87 -17.80 8.25 9.24
N GLY A 88 -17.89 7.35 10.20
CA GLY A 88 -18.82 6.24 10.12
C GLY A 88 -18.71 5.29 11.30
N ILE A 89 -19.12 4.05 11.10
CA ILE A 89 -19.08 3.01 12.13
C ILE A 89 -17.97 1.99 11.89
N ALA A 90 -17.63 1.23 12.92
CA ALA A 90 -16.72 0.09 12.84
C ALA A 90 -17.13 -1.02 13.83
N GLY A 91 -16.61 -2.22 13.61
CA GLY A 91 -16.68 -3.31 14.58
C GLY A 91 -15.52 -3.22 15.58
N GLY A 92 -15.80 -3.31 16.88
CA GLY A 92 -14.80 -3.29 17.94
C GLY A 92 -14.27 -4.68 18.29
N LEU A 93 -13.05 -4.74 18.83
CA LEU A 93 -12.56 -5.95 19.49
C LEU A 93 -13.01 -5.97 20.97
N PRO A 94 -13.13 -7.15 21.60
CA PRO A 94 -13.41 -7.25 23.04
C PRO A 94 -12.35 -6.48 23.85
N SER A 95 -12.79 -5.48 24.61
CA SER A 95 -11.92 -4.63 25.42
C SER A 95 -12.66 -4.12 26.66
N GLU A 96 -11.92 -3.87 27.75
CA GLU A 96 -12.42 -3.16 28.94
C GLU A 96 -12.28 -1.64 28.80
N ASP A 97 -11.42 -1.17 27.90
CA ASP A 97 -11.13 0.25 27.73
C ASP A 97 -12.09 0.96 26.78
N ILE A 98 -12.74 0.23 25.86
CA ILE A 98 -13.62 0.79 24.84
C ILE A 98 -14.74 -0.18 24.46
N SER A 99 -15.93 0.34 24.15
CA SER A 99 -17.11 -0.47 23.82
C SER A 99 -18.11 0.24 22.90
N LEU A 100 -19.30 -0.36 22.75
CA LEU A 100 -20.35 0.09 21.83
C LEU A 100 -20.68 1.57 22.02
N GLY A 101 -20.68 2.32 20.92
CA GLY A 101 -20.96 3.75 20.88
C GLY A 101 -19.76 4.66 21.17
N ASP A 102 -18.65 4.12 21.67
CA ASP A 102 -17.39 4.87 21.81
C ASP A 102 -16.72 5.10 20.46
N VAL A 103 -15.89 6.14 20.38
CA VAL A 103 -15.29 6.62 19.14
C VAL A 103 -13.80 6.25 19.08
N VAL A 104 -13.38 5.68 17.96
CA VAL A 104 -11.99 5.37 17.64
C VAL A 104 -11.47 6.36 16.62
N LEU A 105 -10.37 7.05 16.97
CA LEU A 105 -9.57 7.84 16.04
C LEU A 105 -8.42 7.01 15.54
N SER A 106 -8.20 6.97 14.22
CA SER A 106 -7.06 6.25 13.67
C SER A 106 -5.73 6.91 14.05
N THR A 107 -4.85 6.20 14.72
CA THR A 107 -3.40 6.52 14.75
C THR A 107 -2.66 5.86 13.59
N ARG A 108 -3.24 4.77 13.07
CA ARG A 108 -2.73 3.99 11.94
C ARG A 108 -3.89 3.30 11.24
N ILE A 109 -3.81 3.23 9.91
CA ILE A 109 -4.64 2.35 9.10
C ILE A 109 -3.82 1.10 8.75
N LEU A 110 -4.38 -0.07 9.01
CA LEU A 110 -3.78 -1.38 8.69
C LEU A 110 -4.60 -2.03 7.58
N ASP A 111 -4.02 -2.18 6.39
CA ASP A 111 -4.73 -2.71 5.24
C ASP A 111 -4.51 -4.22 5.13
N PHE A 112 -5.56 -5.00 5.41
CA PHE A 112 -5.58 -6.46 5.34
C PHE A 112 -6.22 -6.98 4.04
N SER A 113 -6.33 -6.15 3.00
CA SER A 113 -6.97 -6.55 1.74
C SER A 113 -6.11 -7.50 0.89
N LEU A 114 -4.79 -7.54 1.13
CA LEU A 114 -3.87 -8.44 0.43
C LEU A 114 -3.60 -9.70 1.24
N GLU A 115 -4.19 -10.82 0.80
CA GLU A 115 -3.90 -12.15 1.34
C GLU A 115 -2.99 -12.97 0.43
N ALA A 116 -2.19 -13.84 1.04
CA ALA A 116 -1.49 -14.92 0.37
C ALA A 116 -1.95 -16.24 0.98
N ARG A 117 -2.52 -17.11 0.13
CA ARG A 117 -2.91 -18.48 0.48
C ARG A 117 -2.04 -19.46 -0.30
N LYS A 118 -1.39 -20.38 0.41
CA LYS A 118 -0.79 -21.59 -0.18
C LYS A 118 -1.72 -22.77 0.11
N PHE A 119 -1.74 -23.76 -0.78
CA PHE A 119 -2.54 -24.96 -0.60
C PHE A 119 -2.12 -25.65 0.71
N GLN A 120 -3.07 -25.85 1.64
CA GLN A 120 -2.88 -26.44 2.99
C GLN A 120 -2.17 -25.59 4.06
N ASP A 121 -1.76 -24.34 3.79
CA ASP A 121 -1.19 -23.44 4.81
C ASP A 121 -2.22 -22.46 5.39
N GLU A 122 -1.94 -21.93 6.58
CA GLU A 122 -2.69 -20.82 7.17
C GLU A 122 -2.64 -19.56 6.27
N THR A 123 -3.72 -18.78 6.26
CA THR A 123 -3.78 -17.54 5.47
C THR A 123 -2.82 -16.51 6.04
N THR A 124 -1.89 -16.03 5.21
CA THR A 124 -0.97 -14.95 5.57
C THR A 124 -1.41 -13.65 4.93
N TYR A 125 -1.11 -12.52 5.58
CA TYR A 125 -1.52 -11.20 5.12
C TYR A 125 -0.29 -10.34 4.86
N ASN A 126 -0.27 -9.64 3.73
CA ASN A 126 0.68 -8.55 3.51
C ASN A 126 0.03 -7.24 3.95
N VAL A 127 0.27 -6.85 5.20
CA VAL A 127 -0.41 -5.73 5.83
C VAL A 127 0.10 -4.41 5.25
N GLY A 128 -0.74 -3.74 4.47
CA GLY A 128 -0.48 -2.40 3.94
C GLY A 128 -0.92 -1.28 4.90
N GLY A 129 -1.22 -0.11 4.33
CA GLY A 129 -1.63 1.07 5.09
C GLY A 129 -0.44 1.85 5.68
N GLY A 130 -0.68 2.62 6.74
CA GLY A 130 0.29 3.56 7.28
C GLY A 130 -0.21 4.37 8.46
N PRO A 131 0.70 5.07 9.16
CA PRO A 131 0.31 6.04 10.19
C PRO A 131 -0.46 7.20 9.55
N ILE A 132 -1.31 7.87 10.34
CA ILE A 132 -1.85 9.18 9.95
C ILE A 132 -0.71 10.22 9.81
N SER A 133 -0.98 11.33 9.11
CA SER A 133 0.02 12.38 8.91
C SER A 133 0.51 12.96 10.23
N LYS A 134 1.78 13.39 10.29
CA LYS A 134 2.37 13.96 11.52
C LYS A 134 1.57 15.16 12.04
N GLN A 135 1.06 15.99 11.14
CA GLN A 135 0.22 17.15 11.46
C GLN A 135 -0.98 16.74 12.31
N ILE A 136 -1.74 15.74 11.87
CA ILE A 136 -2.92 15.25 12.59
C ILE A 136 -2.51 14.43 13.82
N ALA A 137 -1.44 13.65 13.71
CA ALA A 137 -0.94 12.82 14.81
C ALA A 137 -0.57 13.63 16.06
N THR A 138 0.04 14.80 15.91
CA THR A 138 0.37 15.68 17.05
C THR A 138 -0.88 16.17 17.78
N GLY A 139 -1.95 16.51 17.03
CA GLY A 139 -3.24 16.89 17.61
C GLY A 139 -3.92 15.73 18.33
N VAL A 140 -3.98 14.56 17.68
CA VAL A 140 -4.57 13.34 18.25
C VAL A 140 -3.83 12.87 19.50
N ALA A 141 -2.50 12.92 19.50
CA ALA A 141 -1.67 12.49 20.65
C ALA A 141 -1.90 13.35 21.89
N ASN A 142 -2.25 14.64 21.72
CA ASN A 142 -2.52 15.57 22.81
C ASN A 142 -4.03 15.80 23.03
N LEU A 143 -4.90 15.03 22.37
CA LEU A 143 -6.34 15.31 22.39
C LEU A 143 -6.95 15.17 23.79
N SER A 144 -6.44 14.24 24.60
CA SER A 144 -6.84 14.10 26.02
C SER A 144 -6.48 15.32 26.88
N ALA A 145 -5.48 16.11 26.47
CA ALA A 145 -5.15 17.37 27.15
C ALA A 145 -6.01 18.55 26.67
N ARG A 146 -6.83 18.34 25.63
CA ARG A 146 -7.69 19.33 24.98
C ARG A 146 -9.16 18.91 25.00
N GLU A 147 -9.55 18.05 25.95
CA GLU A 147 -10.94 17.55 26.05
C GLU A 147 -11.95 18.68 26.26
N ASP A 148 -11.56 19.75 26.96
CA ASP A 148 -12.40 20.94 27.15
C ASP A 148 -12.82 21.59 25.82
N GLU A 149 -11.98 21.51 24.79
CA GLU A 149 -12.28 22.05 23.45
C GLU A 149 -13.28 21.19 22.68
N LEU A 150 -13.32 19.88 22.95
CA LEU A 150 -14.33 18.97 22.42
C LEU A 150 -15.70 19.23 23.07
N GLY A 151 -15.68 19.68 24.33
CA GLY A 151 -16.86 19.87 25.16
C GLY A 151 -17.66 18.59 25.37
N GLU A 152 -18.92 18.73 25.79
CA GLU A 152 -19.86 17.61 25.94
C GLU A 152 -20.47 17.24 24.59
N TRP A 153 -19.63 16.84 23.64
CA TRP A 153 -20.04 16.45 22.28
C TRP A 153 -21.11 15.33 22.25
N TRP A 154 -21.24 14.59 23.35
CA TRP A 154 -22.20 13.53 23.55
C TRP A 154 -23.55 13.99 24.15
N ALA A 155 -23.70 15.26 24.52
CA ALA A 155 -24.87 15.76 25.26
C ALA A 155 -26.20 15.54 24.51
N ASP A 156 -26.19 15.71 23.19
CA ASP A 156 -27.37 15.57 22.33
C ASP A 156 -27.58 14.13 21.80
N LEU A 157 -26.73 13.18 22.21
CA LEU A 157 -26.90 11.78 21.81
C LEU A 157 -28.12 11.17 22.52
N PRO A 158 -28.87 10.28 21.85
CA PRO A 158 -29.93 9.53 22.52
C PRO A 158 -29.35 8.68 23.65
N PRO A 159 -30.16 8.17 24.59
CA PRO A 159 -29.68 7.23 25.60
C PRO A 159 -29.01 6.01 24.95
N ARG A 160 -27.93 5.51 25.57
CA ARG A 160 -27.25 4.29 25.10
C ARG A 160 -28.24 3.12 25.07
N PRO A 161 -28.37 2.41 23.93
CA PRO A 161 -29.28 1.27 23.83
C PRO A 161 -28.89 0.16 24.82
N PRO A 162 -29.83 -0.67 25.28
CA PRO A 162 -29.47 -1.86 26.05
C PRO A 162 -28.69 -2.86 25.19
N VAL A 163 -27.86 -3.69 25.81
CA VAL A 163 -27.13 -4.77 25.14
C VAL A 163 -27.58 -6.12 25.66
N SER A 164 -28.04 -7.00 24.78
CA SER A 164 -28.30 -8.40 25.11
C SER A 164 -27.13 -9.29 24.70
N PHE A 165 -26.46 -9.89 25.68
CA PHE A 165 -25.41 -10.91 25.50
C PHE A 165 -25.79 -12.27 26.09
N ALA A 166 -27.10 -12.57 26.03
CA ALA A 166 -27.67 -13.87 26.40
C ALA A 166 -27.20 -15.01 25.47
N PRO A 167 -27.40 -16.29 25.84
CA PRO A 167 -27.10 -17.42 24.96
C PRO A 167 -27.70 -17.24 23.55
N GLY A 168 -26.91 -17.52 22.51
CA GLY A 168 -27.33 -17.34 21.10
C GLY A 168 -27.17 -15.91 20.53
N LYS A 169 -26.75 -14.94 21.35
CA LYS A 169 -26.37 -13.58 20.90
C LYS A 169 -24.88 -13.44 20.56
N LEU A 170 -24.04 -14.32 21.11
CA LEU A 170 -22.61 -14.36 20.84
C LEU A 170 -22.27 -15.46 19.82
N TYR A 171 -21.24 -15.23 19.01
CA TYR A 171 -20.71 -16.17 18.02
C TYR A 171 -19.17 -16.23 18.08
N GLY A 172 -18.57 -17.20 17.37
CA GLY A 172 -17.15 -17.53 17.44
C GLY A 172 -16.84 -18.69 18.39
N SER A 173 -15.56 -19.00 18.56
CA SER A 173 -15.10 -20.07 19.45
C SER A 173 -15.50 -19.82 20.92
N ARG A 174 -15.58 -20.88 21.75
CA ARG A 174 -15.94 -20.74 23.18
C ARG A 174 -15.02 -19.75 23.94
N PRO A 175 -13.68 -19.79 23.75
CA PRO A 175 -12.79 -18.79 24.35
C PRO A 175 -13.12 -17.36 23.89
N TRP A 176 -13.40 -17.16 22.60
CA TRP A 176 -13.76 -15.86 22.06
C TRP A 176 -15.07 -15.33 22.65
N GLN A 177 -16.12 -16.16 22.69
CA GLN A 177 -17.39 -15.79 23.31
C GLN A 177 -17.26 -15.45 24.80
N LYS A 178 -16.33 -16.10 25.51
CA LYS A 178 -16.02 -15.76 26.91
C LYS A 178 -15.42 -14.35 27.00
N SER A 179 -14.41 -14.04 26.19
CA SER A 179 -13.79 -12.71 26.13
C SER A 179 -14.79 -11.61 25.75
N VAL A 180 -15.61 -11.82 24.72
CA VAL A 180 -16.69 -10.89 24.34
C VAL A 180 -17.64 -10.66 25.53
N ARG A 181 -18.06 -11.73 26.22
CA ARG A 181 -18.98 -11.60 27.36
C ARG A 181 -18.36 -10.84 28.53
N GLU A 182 -17.10 -11.08 28.84
CA GLU A 182 -16.37 -10.37 29.90
C GLU A 182 -16.27 -8.88 29.58
N SER A 183 -15.89 -8.52 28.35
CA SER A 183 -15.84 -7.13 27.90
C SER A 183 -17.19 -6.41 27.97
N LEU A 184 -18.28 -7.09 27.59
CA LEU A 184 -19.63 -6.51 27.66
C LEU A 184 -20.14 -6.40 29.10
N ARG A 185 -19.78 -7.32 29.99
CA ARG A 185 -20.13 -7.22 31.42
C ARG A 185 -19.49 -6.01 32.07
N ALA A 186 -18.21 -5.74 31.77
CA ALA A 186 -17.51 -4.56 32.29
C ALA A 186 -18.23 -3.23 31.97
N HIS A 187 -19.00 -3.18 30.88
CA HIS A 187 -19.67 -1.97 30.40
C HIS A 187 -21.19 -1.94 30.60
N PHE A 188 -21.86 -3.09 30.58
CA PHE A 188 -23.32 -3.18 30.48
C PHE A 188 -23.95 -4.15 31.49
N GLU A 189 -23.17 -4.73 32.42
CA GLU A 189 -23.75 -5.59 33.47
C GLU A 189 -24.64 -4.78 34.41
N LYS A 190 -25.66 -5.45 34.96
CA LYS A 190 -26.59 -4.83 35.90
C LYS A 190 -25.81 -4.28 37.11
N GLY A 191 -25.93 -2.99 37.35
CA GLY A 191 -25.23 -2.29 38.43
C GLY A 191 -24.06 -1.43 37.95
N ILE A 192 -23.62 -1.60 36.70
CA ILE A 192 -22.69 -0.66 36.06
C ILE A 192 -23.49 0.57 35.60
N PRO A 193 -23.14 1.80 36.06
CA PRO A 193 -23.84 3.00 35.63
C PRO A 193 -23.57 3.26 34.15
N SER A 194 -24.60 3.75 33.44
CA SER A 194 -24.40 4.23 32.06
C SER A 194 -23.47 5.44 32.08
N ARG A 195 -22.47 5.43 31.20
CA ARG A 195 -21.53 6.54 31.00
C ARG A 195 -21.69 7.16 29.61
N PRO A 196 -21.32 8.44 29.43
CA PRO A 196 -21.19 9.00 28.10
C PRO A 196 -20.18 8.20 27.26
N PRO A 197 -20.32 8.21 25.92
CA PRO A 197 -19.31 7.66 25.06
C PRO A 197 -18.03 8.50 25.20
N HIS A 198 -16.89 7.82 25.17
CA HIS A 198 -15.58 8.47 25.14
C HIS A 198 -14.87 8.13 23.84
N PHE A 199 -13.65 8.65 23.67
CA PHE A 199 -12.84 8.37 22.50
C PHE A 199 -11.52 7.68 22.86
N LEU A 200 -10.97 6.95 21.90
CA LEU A 200 -9.66 6.34 22.00
C LEU A 200 -8.91 6.47 20.68
N ALA A 201 -7.63 6.77 20.72
CA ALA A 201 -6.78 6.79 19.55
C ALA A 201 -6.08 5.43 19.38
N GLY A 202 -6.20 4.79 18.22
CA GLY A 202 -5.57 3.49 17.98
C GLY A 202 -5.56 3.02 16.54
N ALA A 203 -5.05 1.80 16.32
CA ALA A 203 -4.97 1.24 14.98
C ALA A 203 -6.35 0.73 14.52
N ILE A 204 -6.73 1.11 13.31
CA ILE A 204 -7.96 0.63 12.64
C ILE A 204 -7.52 -0.31 11.52
N ALA A 205 -8.08 -1.52 11.51
CA ALA A 205 -7.86 -2.49 10.43
C ALA A 205 -8.96 -2.36 9.37
N ALA A 206 -8.54 -2.30 8.11
CA ALA A 206 -9.40 -2.16 6.95
C ALA A 206 -9.24 -3.39 6.03
N SER A 207 -10.33 -3.86 5.43
CA SER A 207 -10.29 -4.92 4.43
C SER A 207 -11.55 -4.89 3.56
N ASP A 208 -11.50 -5.42 2.33
CA ASP A 208 -12.70 -5.62 1.51
C ASP A 208 -13.63 -6.73 2.04
N ARG A 209 -13.27 -7.36 3.18
CA ARG A 209 -14.08 -8.37 3.85
C ARG A 209 -14.83 -7.79 5.04
N LEU A 210 -16.13 -8.06 5.09
CA LEU A 210 -16.91 -7.87 6.29
C LEU A 210 -16.53 -8.92 7.34
N VAL A 211 -15.79 -8.51 8.37
CA VAL A 211 -15.33 -9.39 9.45
C VAL A 211 -16.47 -9.73 10.40
N LYS A 212 -17.25 -10.75 10.04
CA LYS A 212 -18.28 -11.37 10.90
C LYS A 212 -17.84 -12.69 11.52
N ASP A 213 -16.63 -13.15 11.22
CA ASP A 213 -16.06 -14.37 11.76
C ASP A 213 -14.79 -14.03 12.55
N PRO A 214 -14.74 -14.30 13.87
CA PRO A 214 -13.53 -14.08 14.65
C PRO A 214 -12.34 -14.89 14.15
N GLU A 215 -12.54 -16.03 13.47
CA GLU A 215 -11.45 -16.82 12.90
C GLU A 215 -10.70 -16.08 11.78
N LEU A 216 -11.37 -15.21 11.04
CA LEU A 216 -10.73 -14.31 10.06
C LEU A 216 -9.91 -13.21 10.74
N LEU A 217 -10.29 -12.82 11.95
CA LEU A 217 -9.66 -11.74 12.72
C LEU A 217 -8.44 -12.22 13.52
N LEU A 218 -8.40 -13.48 13.94
CA LEU A 218 -7.30 -14.03 14.74
C LEU A 218 -5.92 -13.88 14.08
N PRO A 219 -5.74 -14.16 12.77
CA PRO A 219 -4.46 -13.89 12.10
C PRO A 219 -4.08 -12.41 12.09
N TRP A 220 -5.07 -11.50 12.02
CA TRP A 220 -4.82 -10.06 11.99
C TRP A 220 -4.33 -9.55 13.34
N ILE A 221 -5.00 -9.96 14.43
CA ILE A 221 -4.59 -9.64 15.80
C ILE A 221 -3.18 -10.17 16.10
N THR A 222 -2.88 -11.37 15.60
CA THR A 222 -1.56 -12.00 15.79
C THR A 222 -0.46 -11.24 15.04
N SER A 223 -0.77 -10.77 13.82
CA SER A 223 0.17 -10.07 12.94
C SER A 223 0.38 -8.60 13.34
N ALA A 224 -0.66 -7.94 13.86
CA ALA A 224 -0.64 -6.55 14.26
C ALA A 224 -1.30 -6.37 15.63
N ARG A 225 -0.48 -6.38 16.69
CA ARG A 225 -0.94 -6.07 18.04
C ARG A 225 -1.39 -4.59 18.09
N GLY A 226 -2.57 -4.33 18.68
CA GLY A 226 -3.09 -2.98 18.89
C GLY A 226 -4.22 -2.53 17.94
N ILE A 227 -4.78 -3.44 17.14
CA ILE A 227 -6.04 -3.20 16.42
C ILE A 227 -7.15 -2.98 17.45
N ILE A 228 -7.89 -1.87 17.33
CA ILE A 228 -9.01 -1.53 18.21
C ILE A 228 -10.35 -1.70 17.48
N ALA A 229 -10.36 -1.33 16.20
CA ALA A 229 -11.55 -1.37 15.36
C ALA A 229 -11.25 -1.99 13.99
N VAL A 230 -12.28 -2.58 13.39
CA VAL A 230 -12.25 -3.14 12.04
C VAL A 230 -13.37 -2.54 11.18
N GLU A 231 -13.04 -2.15 9.95
CA GLU A 231 -13.96 -1.58 8.97
C GLU A 231 -13.49 -1.91 7.54
N MET A 232 -14.09 -1.30 6.51
CA MET A 232 -13.94 -1.75 5.12
C MET A 232 -13.48 -0.68 4.12
N GLU A 233 -13.18 0.54 4.54
CA GLU A 233 -12.99 1.67 3.62
C GLU A 233 -11.76 2.53 3.89
N SER A 234 -11.29 2.61 5.14
CA SER A 234 -10.25 3.56 5.52
C SER A 234 -8.90 3.26 4.87
N ALA A 235 -8.62 2.02 4.43
CA ALA A 235 -7.42 1.73 3.64
C ALA A 235 -7.50 2.32 2.23
N GLY A 236 -8.66 2.26 1.59
CA GLY A 236 -8.92 2.91 0.31
C GLY A 236 -8.73 4.42 0.37
N VAL A 237 -9.35 5.05 1.37
CA VAL A 237 -9.17 6.50 1.62
C VAL A 237 -7.72 6.82 1.90
N HIS A 238 -7.05 6.07 2.78
CA HIS A 238 -5.64 6.29 3.10
C HIS A 238 -4.74 6.19 1.85
N ARG A 239 -5.02 5.29 0.91
CA ARG A 239 -4.31 5.22 -0.38
C ARG A 239 -4.58 6.42 -1.28
N ALA A 240 -5.79 6.95 -1.29
CA ALA A 240 -6.18 8.10 -2.10
C ALA A 240 -5.66 9.43 -1.55
N THR A 241 -5.73 9.60 -0.24
CA THR A 241 -5.28 10.79 0.47
C THR A 241 -3.78 10.82 0.64
N ARG A 242 -3.12 9.65 0.52
CA ARG A 242 -1.68 9.49 0.65
C ARG A 242 -1.03 10.64 -0.08
N ASP A 243 -0.50 11.53 0.74
CA ASP A 243 0.38 12.59 0.32
C ASP A 243 -0.21 13.69 -0.57
N LYS A 244 -1.54 13.69 -0.70
CA LYS A 244 -2.31 14.78 -1.29
C LYS A 244 -2.97 15.63 -0.19
N THR A 245 -3.58 14.98 0.79
CA THR A 245 -4.27 15.65 1.90
C THR A 245 -4.13 14.80 3.17
N PRO A 246 -3.92 15.40 4.35
CA PRO A 246 -4.10 14.71 5.62
C PRO A 246 -5.47 14.01 5.68
N MET A 247 -5.50 12.84 6.32
CA MET A 247 -6.75 12.14 6.62
C MET A 247 -6.84 11.68 8.06
N LEU A 248 -8.06 11.56 8.55
CA LEU A 248 -8.36 10.95 9.84
C LEU A 248 -9.62 10.09 9.74
N SER A 249 -9.53 8.87 10.25
CA SER A 249 -10.70 8.00 10.40
C SER A 249 -11.29 8.17 11.79
N ILE A 250 -12.56 8.57 11.85
CA ILE A 250 -13.36 8.73 13.07
C ILE A 250 -14.48 7.69 13.01
N ARG A 251 -14.36 6.63 13.80
CA ARG A 251 -15.28 5.49 13.76
C ARG A 251 -15.90 5.22 15.12
N ALA A 252 -17.22 5.23 15.23
CA ALA A 252 -17.88 4.75 16.44
C ALA A 252 -18.16 3.24 16.37
N LEU A 253 -18.05 2.53 17.49
CA LEU A 253 -18.25 1.08 17.53
C LEU A 253 -19.74 0.73 17.47
N SER A 254 -20.21 0.18 16.34
CA SER A 254 -21.61 -0.25 16.16
C SER A 254 -21.91 -1.65 16.67
N ASP A 255 -20.87 -2.48 16.75
CA ASP A 255 -20.91 -3.86 17.21
C ASP A 255 -19.53 -4.26 17.75
N ILE A 256 -19.47 -5.35 18.51
CA ILE A 256 -18.23 -6.00 18.93
C ILE A 256 -18.11 -7.30 18.13
N VAL A 257 -16.96 -7.58 17.51
CA VAL A 257 -16.78 -8.80 16.72
C VAL A 257 -16.99 -10.02 17.61
N GLY A 258 -18.03 -10.81 17.31
CA GLY A 258 -18.49 -11.92 18.18
C GLY A 258 -19.84 -11.66 18.85
N LEU A 259 -20.41 -10.45 18.73
CA LEU A 259 -21.76 -10.09 19.16
C LEU A 259 -22.64 -9.84 17.92
N LYS A 260 -23.83 -10.44 17.88
CA LYS A 260 -24.81 -10.14 16.81
C LYS A 260 -25.18 -8.66 16.84
N ARG A 261 -24.96 -7.99 15.71
CA ARG A 261 -25.24 -6.57 15.50
C ARG A 261 -26.71 -6.23 15.77
N GLN A 262 -26.93 -5.04 16.33
CA GLN A 262 -28.25 -4.50 16.66
C GLN A 262 -28.42 -3.13 15.99
N ASP A 263 -29.55 -2.91 15.33
CA ASP A 263 -29.79 -1.68 14.56
C ASP A 263 -29.79 -0.42 15.43
N ALA A 264 -30.26 -0.52 16.68
CA ALA A 264 -30.23 0.59 17.63
C ALA A 264 -28.79 1.08 17.89
N TRP A 265 -27.84 0.15 18.01
CA TRP A 265 -26.42 0.47 18.19
C TRP A 265 -25.77 1.00 16.92
N THR A 266 -26.23 0.58 15.74
CA THR A 266 -25.81 1.20 14.48
C THR A 266 -26.19 2.68 14.45
N LYS A 267 -27.45 3.00 14.74
CA LYS A 267 -27.93 4.39 14.75
C LYS A 267 -27.21 5.24 15.80
N TYR A 268 -27.01 4.69 16.99
CA TYR A 268 -26.25 5.35 18.06
C TYR A 268 -24.80 5.63 17.63
N ALA A 269 -24.10 4.64 17.07
CA ALA A 269 -22.73 4.80 16.60
C ALA A 269 -22.63 5.85 15.49
N CYS A 270 -23.54 5.85 14.50
CA CYS A 270 -23.56 6.90 13.47
C CYS A 270 -23.67 8.31 14.09
N ALA A 271 -24.58 8.50 15.05
CA ALA A 271 -24.75 9.78 15.74
C ALA A 271 -23.52 10.16 16.56
N SER A 272 -22.94 9.20 17.30
CA SER A 272 -21.74 9.39 18.13
C SER A 272 -20.53 9.80 17.27
N ALA A 273 -20.27 9.10 16.16
CA ALA A 273 -19.17 9.42 15.26
C ALA A 273 -19.33 10.81 14.62
N ALA A 274 -20.54 11.16 14.19
CA ALA A 274 -20.84 12.46 13.59
C ALA A 274 -20.72 13.62 14.58
N ALA A 275 -21.26 13.45 15.79
CA ALA A 275 -21.16 14.44 16.86
C ALA A 275 -19.70 14.66 17.29
N PHE A 276 -18.94 13.57 17.44
CA PHE A 276 -17.52 13.66 17.72
C PHE A 276 -16.74 14.34 16.60
N ALA A 277 -17.05 14.06 15.33
CA ALA A 277 -16.41 14.73 14.19
C ALA A 277 -16.64 16.25 14.22
N ALA A 278 -17.86 16.69 14.56
CA ALA A 278 -18.17 18.11 14.70
C ALA A 278 -17.39 18.76 15.86
N ALA A 279 -17.27 18.07 17.00
CA ALA A 279 -16.47 18.53 18.13
C ALA A 279 -14.97 18.57 17.82
N TYR A 280 -14.47 17.55 17.11
CA TYR A 280 -13.07 17.47 16.72
C TYR A 280 -12.63 18.66 15.85
N LEU A 281 -13.50 19.16 14.97
CA LEU A 281 -13.20 20.34 14.16
C LEU A 281 -12.97 21.61 15.00
N LYS A 282 -13.57 21.73 16.19
CA LYS A 282 -13.33 22.86 17.10
C LYS A 282 -11.91 22.90 17.63
N THR A 283 -11.19 21.79 17.58
CA THR A 283 -9.77 21.71 18.00
C THR A 283 -8.81 22.27 16.94
N GLN A 284 -9.34 22.79 15.83
CA GLN A 284 -8.61 23.33 14.69
C GLN A 284 -7.53 22.39 14.16
N PRO A 285 -7.88 21.17 13.70
CA PRO A 285 -6.90 20.19 13.22
C PRO A 285 -6.11 20.68 11.99
N VAL A 286 -6.64 21.64 11.25
CA VAL A 286 -5.99 22.35 10.14
C VAL A 286 -6.38 23.84 10.16
N PRO A 287 -5.58 24.77 9.62
CA PRO A 287 -5.98 26.17 9.54
C PRO A 287 -7.24 26.35 8.67
N ALA A 288 -8.17 27.21 9.08
CA ALA A 288 -9.31 27.60 8.26
C ALA A 288 -8.86 28.54 7.13
N LYS A 289 -9.32 28.29 5.90
CA LYS A 289 -9.06 29.16 4.75
C LYS A 289 -9.91 30.42 4.92
N THR A 290 -9.27 31.60 4.95
CA THR A 290 -9.96 32.89 5.03
C THR A 290 -10.82 33.09 3.78
N SER A 291 -12.12 33.33 3.96
CA SER A 291 -13.04 33.66 2.86
C SER A 291 -12.67 35.02 2.28
N THR A 292 -11.97 35.07 1.15
CA THR A 292 -11.82 36.31 0.38
C THR A 292 -13.12 36.60 -0.36
N THR A 293 -14.00 37.35 0.30
CA THR A 293 -15.03 38.13 -0.39
C THR A 293 -14.58 39.58 -0.44
N ASP A 294 -13.93 39.97 -1.53
CA ASP A 294 -13.95 41.37 -1.97
C ASP A 294 -13.97 41.44 -3.51
N PRO A 295 -15.10 41.81 -4.14
CA PRO A 295 -15.24 41.85 -5.59
C PRO A 295 -14.97 43.27 -6.13
N SER A 296 -13.75 43.78 -5.99
CA SER A 296 -13.34 44.99 -6.71
C SER A 296 -11.82 45.21 -6.70
N ALA A 297 -11.11 44.52 -7.58
CA ALA A 297 -9.83 45.02 -8.10
C ALA A 297 -9.49 44.25 -9.38
N GLU A 298 -9.63 44.90 -10.53
CA GLU A 298 -9.00 44.42 -11.77
C GLU A 298 -7.48 44.53 -11.65
N PRO A 299 -6.70 43.53 -12.11
CA PRO A 299 -5.25 43.64 -12.09
C PRO A 299 -4.78 44.50 -13.26
N SER A 300 -4.39 45.74 -12.97
CA SER A 300 -3.55 46.53 -13.86
C SER A 300 -2.12 45.99 -13.82
N ILE A 301 -1.66 45.44 -14.95
CA ILE A 301 -0.26 45.04 -15.16
C ILE A 301 0.57 46.33 -15.28
N ASN A 302 1.44 46.58 -14.30
CA ASN A 302 2.56 47.50 -14.45
C ASN A 302 3.86 46.71 -14.37
N ILE A 303 4.49 46.57 -15.54
CA ILE A 303 5.89 46.20 -15.68
C ILE A 303 6.69 47.46 -15.39
N SER A 304 7.45 47.47 -14.30
CA SER A 304 8.63 48.31 -14.19
C SER A 304 9.67 47.61 -13.33
N ASP A 305 10.83 47.42 -13.95
CA ASP A 305 12.06 46.88 -13.42
C ASP A 305 12.38 47.39 -12.00
N ASN A 306 12.70 46.46 -11.12
CA ASN A 306 13.76 46.72 -10.15
C ASN A 306 14.65 45.48 -10.04
N GLN A 307 15.85 45.65 -10.55
CA GLN A 307 16.95 44.69 -10.49
C GLN A 307 17.44 44.55 -9.04
N ASN A 308 17.92 43.35 -8.72
CA ASN A 308 18.63 42.95 -7.51
C ASN A 308 17.79 42.72 -6.25
N ALA A 309 17.17 41.54 -6.18
CA ALA A 309 17.14 40.74 -4.97
C ALA A 309 17.60 39.32 -5.31
N ASP A 310 18.64 38.88 -4.62
CA ASP A 310 19.27 37.56 -4.70
C ASP A 310 18.21 36.45 -4.71
N VAL A 311 18.07 35.75 -5.84
CA VAL A 311 17.23 34.56 -5.95
C VAL A 311 17.95 33.44 -5.19
N ARG A 312 17.56 33.21 -3.94
CA ARG A 312 17.88 31.94 -3.28
C ARG A 312 17.13 30.84 -4.00
N GLU A 313 17.92 30.00 -4.65
CA GLU A 313 17.54 28.76 -5.32
C GLU A 313 17.11 27.71 -4.26
N ASP A 314 16.08 28.01 -3.46
CA ASP A 314 15.63 27.13 -2.39
C ASP A 314 14.63 26.08 -2.92
N SER A 315 15.23 24.92 -3.22
CA SER A 315 14.76 23.54 -3.06
C SER A 315 13.40 23.11 -3.62
N LEU A 316 13.42 22.46 -4.78
CA LEU A 316 12.45 21.41 -5.10
C LEU A 316 12.92 20.11 -4.42
N GLU A 317 12.06 19.47 -3.63
CA GLU A 317 12.29 18.11 -3.15
C GLU A 317 11.80 17.09 -4.20
N GLU A 318 12.50 15.97 -4.33
CA GLU A 318 12.15 14.90 -5.28
C GLU A 318 11.76 13.64 -4.51
N SER A 319 10.60 13.07 -4.84
CA SER A 319 10.23 11.76 -4.33
C SER A 319 10.23 10.74 -5.45
N PHE A 320 10.43 9.47 -5.09
CA PHE A 320 10.77 8.41 -6.03
C PHE A 320 9.84 7.21 -5.84
N ALA A 321 9.18 6.81 -6.92
CA ALA A 321 8.34 5.61 -6.93
C ALA A 321 9.21 4.34 -6.91
N ASN A 322 8.72 3.25 -6.31
CA ASN A 322 9.40 1.95 -6.37
C ASN A 322 9.23 1.23 -7.73
N LEU A 323 8.89 1.97 -8.79
CA LEU A 323 8.65 1.51 -10.15
C LEU A 323 9.75 2.04 -11.07
N ILE A 324 10.42 1.13 -11.78
CA ILE A 324 11.40 1.47 -12.80
C ILE A 324 10.83 1.12 -14.18
N HIS A 325 10.62 2.13 -15.02
CA HIS A 325 10.08 1.95 -16.36
C HIS A 325 11.03 1.09 -17.22
N LEU A 326 10.49 0.04 -17.83
CA LEU A 326 11.17 -0.79 -18.82
C LEU A 326 11.02 -0.12 -20.19
N ARG A 327 12.06 0.59 -20.63
CA ARG A 327 12.06 1.35 -21.89
C ARG A 327 12.16 0.46 -23.11
N HIS A 328 12.91 -0.63 -22.98
CA HIS A 328 13.17 -1.54 -24.09
C HIS A 328 13.15 -2.99 -23.62
N PHE A 329 12.54 -3.82 -24.46
CA PHE A 329 12.63 -5.28 -24.47
C PHE A 329 12.67 -5.72 -25.96
N PRO A 330 13.14 -6.94 -26.27
CA PRO A 330 13.33 -7.36 -27.66
C PRO A 330 12.03 -7.37 -28.46
N GLU A 331 12.07 -6.86 -29.69
CA GLU A 331 10.89 -6.72 -30.57
C GLU A 331 10.41 -8.06 -31.15
N THR A 332 11.32 -9.03 -31.24
CA THR A 332 11.06 -10.35 -31.82
C THR A 332 10.93 -11.42 -30.74
N LEU A 333 9.86 -12.19 -30.83
CA LEU A 333 9.63 -13.41 -30.07
C LEU A 333 9.85 -14.61 -30.99
N TYR A 334 10.72 -15.52 -30.58
CA TYR A 334 11.00 -16.76 -31.31
C TYR A 334 10.15 -17.89 -30.75
N VAL A 335 9.39 -18.55 -31.61
CA VAL A 335 8.48 -19.65 -31.25
C VAL A 335 8.80 -20.88 -32.08
N ALA A 336 8.90 -22.06 -31.45
CA ALA A 336 9.16 -23.30 -32.17
C ALA A 336 8.63 -24.52 -31.40
N PRO A 337 8.33 -25.65 -32.07
CA PRO A 337 8.10 -26.91 -31.37
C PRO A 337 9.34 -27.31 -30.56
N ALA A 338 9.14 -27.66 -29.29
CA ALA A 338 10.19 -28.11 -28.38
C ALA A 338 10.33 -29.64 -28.39
N HIS A 339 11.55 -30.15 -28.24
CA HIS A 339 11.81 -31.59 -28.09
C HIS A 339 11.33 -32.17 -26.74
N GLY A 340 10.88 -31.31 -25.83
CA GLY A 340 10.39 -31.67 -24.50
C GLY A 340 9.34 -30.68 -24.01
N ASN A 341 8.63 -31.03 -22.94
CA ASN A 341 7.52 -30.24 -22.41
C ASN A 341 7.86 -29.49 -21.12
N ASN A 342 9.08 -29.63 -20.60
CA ASN A 342 9.47 -29.05 -19.32
C ASN A 342 10.87 -28.43 -19.41
N ARG A 343 10.99 -27.17 -18.97
CA ARG A 343 12.22 -26.39 -18.96
C ARG A 343 13.36 -27.11 -18.25
N SER A 344 13.09 -27.81 -17.14
CA SER A 344 14.12 -28.53 -16.38
C SER A 344 14.79 -29.64 -17.21
N SER A 345 13.98 -30.45 -17.90
CA SER A 345 14.48 -31.54 -18.75
C SER A 345 15.28 -31.01 -19.94
N LEU A 346 14.77 -29.97 -20.60
CA LEU A 346 15.48 -29.30 -21.70
C LEU A 346 16.79 -28.66 -21.22
N TRP A 347 16.79 -28.06 -20.02
CA TRP A 347 18.00 -27.51 -19.41
C TRP A 347 19.03 -28.60 -19.12
N THR A 348 18.62 -29.78 -18.65
CA THR A 348 19.51 -30.93 -18.50
C THR A 348 20.11 -31.34 -19.84
N GLN A 349 19.29 -31.47 -20.89
CA GLN A 349 19.75 -31.81 -22.24
C GLN A 349 20.77 -30.80 -22.79
N LEU A 350 20.50 -29.49 -22.64
CA LEU A 350 21.45 -28.42 -23.00
C LEU A 350 22.81 -28.52 -22.29
N ASN A 351 22.86 -29.23 -21.15
CA ASN A 351 24.07 -29.38 -20.34
C ASN A 351 24.69 -30.77 -20.38
N GLN A 352 24.11 -31.75 -21.10
CA GLN A 352 24.64 -33.12 -21.17
C GLN A 352 26.03 -33.19 -21.84
N ASP A 353 26.29 -32.37 -22.86
CA ASP A 353 27.55 -32.36 -23.61
C ASP A 353 28.57 -31.29 -23.15
N ALA A 354 28.36 -30.66 -21.99
CA ALA A 354 29.12 -29.48 -21.54
C ALA A 354 30.53 -29.78 -20.97
N THR A 355 31.15 -30.91 -21.31
CA THR A 355 32.36 -31.43 -20.67
C THR A 355 33.69 -30.96 -21.27
N THR A 356 33.73 -30.26 -22.41
CA THR A 356 35.01 -30.04 -23.14
C THR A 356 35.30 -28.63 -23.70
N LYS A 357 34.50 -27.60 -23.43
CA LYS A 357 34.80 -26.19 -23.84
C LYS A 357 34.31 -25.18 -22.80
N PRO A 358 34.84 -23.95 -22.74
CA PRO A 358 34.22 -22.90 -21.92
C PRO A 358 32.74 -22.82 -22.29
N ARG A 359 31.88 -22.93 -21.26
CA ARG A 359 30.42 -23.02 -21.44
C ARG A 359 29.92 -21.79 -22.18
N GLU A 360 29.55 -21.96 -23.44
CA GLU A 360 28.76 -20.97 -24.18
C GLU A 360 27.55 -20.60 -23.32
N TYR A 361 27.38 -19.31 -23.08
CA TYR A 361 26.29 -18.84 -22.25
C TYR A 361 24.95 -19.01 -22.93
N ILE A 362 24.00 -19.55 -22.18
CA ILE A 362 22.62 -19.68 -22.62
C ILE A 362 21.81 -18.67 -21.83
N SER A 363 21.15 -17.75 -22.53
CA SER A 363 20.22 -16.81 -21.91
C SER A 363 19.13 -17.56 -21.15
N ASN A 364 18.65 -16.98 -20.05
CA ASN A 364 17.49 -17.50 -19.34
C ASN A 364 16.17 -17.02 -19.94
N ALA A 365 16.17 -16.09 -20.89
CA ALA A 365 15.00 -15.45 -21.50
C ALA A 365 14.24 -16.34 -22.49
N TRP A 366 13.95 -17.58 -22.09
CA TRP A 366 13.13 -18.54 -22.81
C TRP A 366 12.23 -19.31 -21.86
N THR A 367 11.19 -19.97 -22.37
CA THR A 367 10.33 -20.88 -21.61
C THR A 367 9.73 -21.93 -22.53
N VAL A 368 9.05 -22.93 -21.96
CA VAL A 368 8.32 -23.96 -22.70
C VAL A 368 6.96 -24.17 -22.08
N GLN A 369 5.92 -24.19 -22.91
CA GLN A 369 4.55 -24.51 -22.52
C GLN A 369 3.92 -25.35 -23.61
N GLU A 370 3.27 -26.46 -23.25
CA GLU A 370 2.54 -27.33 -24.21
C GLU A 370 3.40 -27.80 -25.39
N LYS A 371 4.67 -28.14 -25.14
CA LYS A 371 5.69 -28.49 -26.16
C LYS A 371 5.98 -27.36 -27.17
N MET A 372 5.59 -26.13 -26.87
CA MET A 372 6.03 -24.95 -27.62
C MET A 372 7.09 -24.20 -26.82
N PHE A 373 8.21 -23.92 -27.49
CA PHE A 373 9.31 -23.11 -27.00
C PHE A 373 9.05 -21.63 -27.34
N TYR A 374 9.39 -20.75 -26.40
CA TYR A 374 9.29 -19.30 -26.55
C TYR A 374 10.59 -18.66 -26.10
N SER A 375 11.14 -17.69 -26.84
CA SER A 375 12.40 -17.03 -26.48
C SER A 375 12.49 -15.58 -26.96
N LEU A 376 13.12 -14.72 -26.15
CA LEU A 376 13.49 -13.34 -26.53
C LEU A 376 14.86 -13.26 -27.21
N VAL A 377 15.58 -14.39 -27.29
CA VAL A 377 16.84 -14.51 -28.03
C VAL A 377 16.69 -15.49 -29.17
N ASP A 378 17.37 -15.21 -30.27
CA ASP A 378 17.43 -16.09 -31.42
C ASP A 378 18.02 -17.46 -31.01
N PRO A 379 17.23 -18.55 -31.05
CA PRO A 379 17.70 -19.84 -30.60
C PRO A 379 18.76 -20.44 -31.54
N GLU A 380 18.80 -20.05 -32.82
CA GLU A 380 19.77 -20.57 -33.80
C GLU A 380 21.20 -20.10 -33.52
N ARG A 381 21.33 -18.93 -32.90
CA ARG A 381 22.61 -18.32 -32.49
C ARG A 381 23.20 -18.90 -31.22
N SER A 382 22.52 -19.87 -30.60
CA SER A 382 23.01 -20.50 -29.37
C SER A 382 22.71 -21.99 -29.34
N ARG A 383 23.14 -22.66 -28.26
CA ARG A 383 22.76 -24.06 -28.00
C ARG A 383 21.25 -24.29 -27.83
N LEU A 384 20.42 -23.25 -27.74
CA LEU A 384 18.96 -23.39 -27.69
C LEU A 384 18.38 -24.11 -28.92
N ARG A 385 19.05 -24.03 -30.09
CA ARG A 385 18.66 -24.80 -31.28
C ARG A 385 18.61 -26.31 -31.07
N ASN A 386 19.33 -26.84 -30.08
CA ASN A 386 19.41 -28.28 -29.83
C ASN A 386 18.19 -28.84 -29.06
N VAL A 387 17.27 -27.98 -28.61
CA VAL A 387 16.07 -28.37 -27.86
C VAL A 387 14.77 -28.01 -28.58
N ILE A 388 14.85 -27.57 -29.83
CA ILE A 388 13.71 -27.16 -30.65
C ILE A 388 13.78 -27.80 -32.05
N ASP A 389 12.63 -27.92 -32.69
CA ASP A 389 12.55 -28.15 -34.12
C ASP A 389 12.80 -26.83 -34.87
N THR A 390 14.01 -26.69 -35.42
CA THR A 390 14.40 -25.50 -36.20
C THR A 390 13.59 -25.33 -37.48
N GLY A 391 13.02 -26.40 -38.04
CA GLY A 391 12.15 -26.32 -39.22
C GLY A 391 10.81 -25.64 -38.95
N GLY A 392 10.38 -25.58 -37.68
CA GLY A 392 9.17 -24.90 -37.23
C GLY A 392 9.43 -23.59 -36.48
N LEU A 393 10.60 -22.96 -36.67
CA LEU A 393 10.94 -21.69 -36.02
C LEU A 393 10.19 -20.52 -36.67
N GLU A 394 9.37 -19.85 -35.88
CA GLU A 394 8.61 -18.67 -36.25
C GLU A 394 9.12 -17.44 -35.48
N GLN A 395 9.02 -16.27 -36.13
CA GLN A 395 9.32 -14.97 -35.53
C GLN A 395 8.04 -14.16 -35.46
N LEU A 396 7.66 -13.78 -34.25
CA LEU A 396 6.46 -13.01 -33.96
C LEU A 396 6.82 -11.66 -33.32
N GLU A 397 5.90 -10.71 -33.33
CA GLU A 397 6.09 -9.46 -32.60
C GLU A 397 5.89 -9.70 -31.10
N THR A 398 6.92 -9.40 -30.30
CA THR A 398 6.85 -9.53 -28.84
C THR A 398 5.75 -8.64 -28.26
N ARG A 399 5.43 -7.52 -28.91
CA ARG A 399 4.40 -6.56 -28.45
C ARG A 399 3.00 -7.17 -28.40
N ASP A 400 2.67 -8.06 -29.33
CA ASP A 400 1.38 -8.76 -29.36
C ASP A 400 1.16 -9.59 -28.09
N TRP A 401 2.24 -10.15 -27.55
CA TRP A 401 2.24 -10.90 -26.29
C TRP A 401 2.30 -9.97 -25.08
N ALA A 402 3.16 -8.95 -25.13
CA ALA A 402 3.37 -8.00 -24.06
C ALA A 402 2.10 -7.20 -23.72
N PHE A 403 1.25 -6.92 -24.72
CA PHE A 403 0.01 -6.15 -24.56
C PHE A 403 -1.24 -6.95 -24.92
N SER A 404 -1.13 -8.27 -25.04
CA SER A 404 -2.26 -9.16 -25.29
C SER A 404 -3.37 -8.96 -24.27
N SER A 405 -4.64 -9.07 -24.68
CA SER A 405 -5.77 -9.16 -23.75
C SER A 405 -5.83 -10.51 -23.03
N ASP A 406 -5.17 -11.56 -23.56
CA ASP A 406 -5.08 -12.88 -22.94
C ASP A 406 -4.07 -12.88 -21.76
N PRO A 407 -4.52 -13.15 -20.52
CA PRO A 407 -3.64 -13.26 -19.36
C PRO A 407 -2.55 -14.33 -19.48
N ASN A 408 -2.76 -15.41 -20.25
CA ASN A 408 -1.76 -16.47 -20.45
C ASN A 408 -0.55 -15.95 -21.23
N TRP A 409 -0.81 -15.20 -22.29
CA TRP A 409 0.22 -14.63 -23.16
C TRP A 409 1.04 -13.60 -22.40
N ARG A 410 0.38 -12.74 -21.62
CA ARG A 410 1.08 -11.81 -20.71
C ARG A 410 1.90 -12.54 -19.64
N ARG A 411 1.41 -13.65 -19.08
CA ARG A 411 2.16 -14.46 -18.11
C ARG A 411 3.39 -15.09 -18.72
N LEU A 412 3.29 -15.63 -19.94
CA LEU A 412 4.43 -16.15 -20.69
C LEU A 412 5.47 -15.06 -20.96
N PHE A 413 5.03 -13.88 -21.42
CA PHE A 413 5.92 -12.73 -21.59
C PHE A 413 6.66 -12.35 -20.31
N VAL A 414 5.96 -12.29 -19.16
CA VAL A 414 6.58 -12.00 -17.86
C VAL A 414 7.62 -13.07 -17.46
N GLN A 415 7.40 -14.35 -17.79
CA GLN A 415 8.43 -15.39 -17.57
C GLN A 415 9.69 -15.11 -18.36
N LEU A 416 9.56 -14.68 -19.62
CA LEU A 416 10.68 -14.32 -20.48
C LEU A 416 11.43 -13.09 -19.92
N LEU A 417 10.70 -12.06 -19.48
CA LEU A 417 11.28 -10.88 -18.82
C LEU A 417 12.04 -11.26 -17.54
N ASN A 418 11.51 -12.17 -16.71
CA ASN A 418 12.18 -12.65 -15.52
C ASN A 418 13.48 -13.42 -15.85
N GLY A 419 13.49 -14.17 -16.95
CA GLY A 419 14.69 -14.80 -17.49
C GLY A 419 15.74 -13.76 -17.90
N ALA A 420 15.33 -12.75 -18.68
CA ALA A 420 16.20 -11.66 -19.10
C ALA A 420 16.73 -10.83 -17.92
N LEU A 421 15.88 -10.55 -16.92
CA LEU A 421 16.27 -9.86 -15.69
C LEU A 421 17.29 -10.68 -14.88
N SER A 422 17.12 -12.00 -14.81
CA SER A 422 18.07 -12.90 -14.14
C SER A 422 19.44 -12.92 -14.83
N ASP A 423 19.47 -12.82 -16.16
CA ASP A 423 20.70 -12.67 -16.94
C ASP A 423 21.39 -11.35 -16.61
N ASP A 424 20.63 -10.24 -16.61
CA ASP A 424 21.12 -8.89 -16.38
C ASP A 424 21.74 -8.74 -14.97
N LEU A 425 21.00 -9.17 -13.95
CA LEU A 425 21.42 -9.17 -12.56
C LEU A 425 22.55 -10.18 -12.31
N GLY A 426 22.53 -11.31 -13.00
CA GLY A 426 23.59 -12.31 -12.96
C GLY A 426 24.96 -11.75 -13.31
N ALA A 427 25.02 -10.87 -14.31
CA ALA A 427 26.25 -10.18 -14.71
C ALA A 427 26.79 -9.21 -13.64
N GLN A 428 25.94 -8.79 -12.69
CA GLN A 428 26.30 -7.94 -11.55
C GLN A 428 26.52 -8.73 -10.25
N GLY A 429 26.57 -10.07 -10.32
CA GLY A 429 26.75 -10.93 -9.16
C GLY A 429 25.51 -11.03 -8.26
N VAL A 430 24.32 -10.84 -8.84
CA VAL A 430 23.02 -10.96 -8.17
C VAL A 430 22.30 -12.19 -8.70
N ARG A 431 21.67 -12.98 -7.82
CA ARG A 431 20.91 -14.18 -8.19
C ARG A 431 19.53 -14.19 -7.57
N TYR A 432 18.62 -14.86 -8.25
CA TYR A 432 17.28 -15.13 -7.75
C TYR A 432 17.26 -16.33 -6.80
N PHE A 433 16.59 -16.16 -5.66
CA PHE A 433 16.43 -17.15 -4.59
C PHE A 433 14.95 -17.46 -4.41
N LYS A 434 14.54 -18.62 -4.95
CA LYS A 434 13.13 -19.05 -5.01
C LYS A 434 12.47 -19.24 -3.63
N ASP A 435 13.24 -19.59 -2.61
CA ASP A 435 12.75 -19.82 -1.25
C ASP A 435 12.21 -18.55 -0.58
N GLN A 436 12.69 -17.38 -1.00
CA GLN A 436 12.28 -16.08 -0.47
C GLN A 436 11.67 -15.15 -1.54
N ASP A 437 11.62 -15.58 -2.80
CA ASP A 437 11.17 -14.78 -3.95
C ASP A 437 11.95 -13.44 -4.07
N VAL A 438 13.28 -13.50 -3.94
CA VAL A 438 14.15 -12.31 -3.97
C VAL A 438 15.34 -12.47 -4.89
N TYR A 439 15.79 -11.36 -5.47
CA TYR A 439 17.12 -11.21 -6.05
C TYR A 439 18.06 -10.69 -4.97
N ALA A 440 19.19 -11.36 -4.73
CA ALA A 440 20.17 -10.95 -3.74
C ALA A 440 21.59 -11.01 -4.30
N PHE A 441 22.45 -10.11 -3.82
CA PHE A 441 23.88 -10.21 -4.11
C PHE A 441 24.43 -11.54 -3.59
N LEU A 442 25.29 -12.16 -4.38
CA LEU A 442 26.06 -13.32 -3.94
C LEU A 442 27.25 -12.87 -3.12
N GLY A 443 27.56 -13.60 -2.05
CA GLY A 443 28.80 -13.48 -1.31
C GLY A 443 29.12 -14.80 -0.62
N TRP A 444 30.40 -15.15 -0.54
CA TRP A 444 30.88 -16.39 0.06
C TRP A 444 31.56 -16.11 1.40
N PRO A 445 31.56 -17.04 2.37
CA PRO A 445 32.10 -16.78 3.71
C PRO A 445 33.55 -16.28 3.72
N ASP A 446 34.33 -16.77 2.76
CA ASP A 446 35.77 -16.53 2.59
C ASP A 446 36.07 -15.28 1.74
N GLU A 447 35.06 -14.63 1.16
CA GLU A 447 35.22 -13.36 0.46
C GLU A 447 35.20 -12.18 1.45
N PRO A 448 35.91 -11.07 1.16
CA PRO A 448 35.73 -9.84 1.92
C PRO A 448 34.33 -9.25 1.69
N GLU A 449 33.89 -8.40 2.62
CA GLU A 449 32.65 -7.64 2.46
C GLU A 449 32.62 -6.88 1.13
N ARG A 450 31.51 -6.99 0.41
CA ARG A 450 31.35 -6.34 -0.90
C ARG A 450 30.65 -5.01 -0.74
N SER A 451 31.30 -3.95 -1.22
CA SER A 451 30.72 -2.60 -1.26
C SER A 451 30.57 -2.11 -2.70
N LEU A 452 29.48 -1.41 -2.99
CA LEU A 452 29.24 -0.77 -4.28
C LEU A 452 29.20 0.75 -4.13
N LYS A 453 29.83 1.42 -5.09
CA LYS A 453 29.72 2.88 -5.28
C LYS A 453 28.62 3.15 -6.28
N TYR A 454 27.71 4.04 -5.94
CA TYR A 454 26.62 4.46 -6.82
C TYR A 454 26.31 5.95 -6.64
N GLN A 455 25.65 6.53 -7.63
CA GLN A 455 25.17 7.91 -7.54
C GLN A 455 23.88 7.92 -6.71
N ASN A 456 23.92 8.57 -5.54
CA ASN A 456 22.77 8.81 -4.70
C ASN A 456 22.37 10.28 -4.83
N LEU A 457 21.33 10.56 -5.60
CA LEU A 457 20.91 11.92 -5.96
C LEU A 457 22.13 12.72 -6.48
N ARG A 458 22.60 13.71 -5.72
CA ARG A 458 23.73 14.59 -6.09
C ARG A 458 25.10 14.13 -5.57
N VAL A 459 25.17 13.07 -4.75
CA VAL A 459 26.41 12.63 -4.09
C VAL A 459 26.77 11.19 -4.46
N ARG A 460 28.06 10.87 -4.62
CA ARG A 460 28.51 9.48 -4.70
C ARG A 460 28.47 8.83 -3.31
N SER A 461 27.70 7.77 -3.17
CA SER A 461 27.61 6.99 -1.93
C SER A 461 28.25 5.62 -2.11
N THR A 462 28.74 5.06 -1.01
CA THR A 462 29.21 3.67 -0.93
C THR A 462 28.30 2.91 0.01
N VAL A 463 27.86 1.71 -0.39
CA VAL A 463 27.03 0.83 0.44
C VAL A 463 27.57 -0.59 0.44
N THR A 464 27.64 -1.20 1.62
CA THR A 464 27.99 -2.62 1.79
C THR A 464 26.81 -3.48 1.38
N VAL A 465 26.92 -4.13 0.22
CA VAL A 465 25.88 -4.99 -0.35
C VAL A 465 25.96 -6.43 0.15
N VAL A 466 27.14 -6.86 0.60
CA VAL A 466 27.36 -8.13 1.32
C VAL A 466 28.18 -7.82 2.57
N ALA A 467 27.58 -7.97 3.75
CA ALA A 467 28.22 -7.72 5.04
C ALA A 467 28.38 -9.02 5.85
N HIS A 468 29.44 -9.13 6.62
CA HIS A 468 29.82 -10.33 7.37
C HIS A 468 29.69 -10.04 8.87
N TYR A 469 29.08 -10.96 9.61
CA TYR A 469 28.80 -10.78 11.03
C TYR A 469 29.19 -12.01 11.83
N ASP A 470 29.98 -11.78 12.88
CA ASP A 470 30.26 -12.74 13.93
C ASP A 470 29.40 -12.43 15.16
N ARG A 471 28.67 -13.44 15.66
CA ARG A 471 27.85 -13.32 16.87
C ARG A 471 28.06 -14.51 17.79
N THR A 472 27.91 -14.25 19.08
CA THR A 472 27.88 -15.30 20.10
C THR A 472 26.43 -15.55 20.49
N ALA A 473 25.96 -16.79 20.37
CA ALA A 473 24.65 -17.18 20.84
C ALA A 473 24.59 -17.19 22.38
N LYS A 474 23.37 -17.19 22.96
CA LYS A 474 23.18 -17.19 24.42
C LYS A 474 23.82 -18.39 25.14
N ASN A 475 24.09 -19.48 24.42
CA ASN A 475 24.79 -20.66 24.91
C ASN A 475 26.33 -20.57 24.76
N GLY A 476 26.88 -19.39 24.47
CA GLY A 476 28.32 -19.17 24.29
C GLY A 476 28.89 -19.61 22.94
N LYS A 477 28.10 -20.25 22.06
CA LYS A 477 28.59 -20.71 20.75
C LYS A 477 28.65 -19.56 19.75
N ALA A 478 29.83 -19.32 19.17
CA ALA A 478 29.98 -18.40 18.05
C ALA A 478 29.26 -18.94 16.79
N TYR A 479 28.61 -18.05 16.06
CA TYR A 479 28.06 -18.32 14.74
C TYR A 479 28.31 -17.11 13.83
N HIS A 480 28.64 -17.41 12.58
CA HIS A 480 28.81 -16.42 11.53
C HIS A 480 27.57 -16.40 10.64
N TYR A 481 27.25 -15.22 10.11
CA TYR A 481 26.26 -15.08 9.04
C TYR A 481 26.59 -13.88 8.18
N GLN A 482 26.03 -13.88 6.97
CA GLN A 482 26.16 -12.79 6.02
C GLN A 482 24.80 -12.14 5.80
N ARG A 483 24.81 -10.83 5.58
CA ARG A 483 23.66 -10.06 5.12
C ARG A 483 23.90 -9.64 3.68
N HIS A 484 22.97 -10.00 2.82
CA HIS A 484 22.95 -9.65 1.41
C HIS A 484 21.85 -8.63 1.17
N SER A 485 22.18 -7.51 0.52
CA SER A 485 21.17 -6.62 -0.02
C SER A 485 20.37 -7.38 -1.07
N ALA A 486 19.05 -7.30 -0.96
CA ALA A 486 18.13 -8.01 -1.82
C ALA A 486 16.97 -7.13 -2.28
N PHE A 487 16.18 -7.59 -3.24
CA PHE A 487 14.89 -7.02 -3.57
C PHE A 487 13.92 -8.08 -4.11
N GLN A 488 12.63 -7.85 -3.88
CA GLN A 488 11.56 -8.54 -4.60
C GLN A 488 11.26 -7.74 -5.88
N GLY A 489 11.23 -8.41 -7.03
CA GLY A 489 11.01 -7.78 -8.33
C GLY A 489 9.75 -8.31 -9.00
N ARG A 490 8.85 -7.42 -9.44
CA ARG A 490 7.64 -7.80 -10.19
C ARG A 490 7.43 -6.92 -11.41
N PHE A 491 7.28 -7.52 -12.58
CA PHE A 491 6.87 -6.77 -13.77
C PHE A 491 5.38 -6.44 -13.71
N ARG A 492 5.05 -5.17 -13.95
CA ARG A 492 3.69 -4.62 -13.93
C ARG A 492 3.41 -3.89 -15.23
N LEU A 493 2.23 -4.13 -15.82
CA LEU A 493 1.70 -3.33 -16.91
C LEU A 493 0.76 -2.27 -16.32
N LEU A 494 1.16 -0.99 -16.37
CA LEU A 494 0.43 0.14 -15.80
C LEU A 494 0.37 1.26 -16.84
N GLY A 495 -0.81 1.83 -17.09
CA GLY A 495 -0.97 2.92 -18.07
C GLY A 495 -0.38 2.61 -19.45
N GLY A 496 -0.44 1.36 -19.90
CA GLY A 496 0.11 0.91 -21.18
C GLY A 496 1.64 0.74 -21.23
N ASN A 497 2.34 0.89 -20.10
CA ASN A 497 3.79 0.74 -20.01
C ASN A 497 4.19 -0.38 -19.03
N TRP A 498 5.33 -1.02 -19.30
CA TRP A 498 5.88 -2.05 -18.43
C TRP A 498 6.84 -1.43 -17.41
N TYR A 499 6.67 -1.80 -16.14
CA TYR A 499 7.52 -1.36 -15.04
C TYR A 499 8.05 -2.57 -14.28
N LEU A 500 9.28 -2.48 -13.77
CA LEU A 500 9.77 -3.35 -12.72
C LEU A 500 9.49 -2.68 -11.38
N GLU A 501 8.53 -3.23 -10.63
CA GLU A 501 8.29 -2.91 -9.22
C GLU A 501 9.39 -3.55 -8.37
N ILE A 502 10.07 -2.75 -7.55
CA ILE A 502 11.19 -3.18 -6.70
C ILE A 502 10.82 -2.93 -5.24
N THR A 503 10.86 -3.97 -4.43
CA THR A 503 10.75 -3.83 -2.97
C THR A 503 12.07 -4.25 -2.33
N PRO A 504 12.92 -3.31 -1.90
CA PRO A 504 14.19 -3.62 -1.26
C PRO A 504 14.01 -4.44 0.02
N THR A 505 14.94 -5.35 0.26
CA THR A 505 14.96 -6.19 1.45
C THR A 505 16.36 -6.76 1.70
N TYR A 506 16.48 -7.69 2.65
CA TYR A 506 17.74 -8.35 2.95
C TYR A 506 17.57 -9.85 3.00
N ARG A 507 18.55 -10.59 2.48
CA ARG A 507 18.68 -12.04 2.68
C ARG A 507 19.81 -12.29 3.67
N PHE A 508 19.58 -13.19 4.63
CA PHE A 508 20.61 -13.58 5.61
C PHE A 508 20.97 -15.04 5.40
N THR A 509 22.24 -15.35 5.25
CA THR A 509 22.73 -16.71 5.01
C THR A 509 23.84 -17.06 5.98
N TYR A 510 24.05 -18.35 6.24
CA TYR A 510 25.20 -18.79 7.04
C TYR A 510 26.42 -19.20 6.19
N ASP A 511 26.22 -19.53 4.92
CA ASP A 511 27.25 -20.06 3.99
C ASP A 511 27.28 -19.33 2.63
N GLY A 512 26.65 -18.16 2.54
CA GLY A 512 26.49 -17.40 1.30
C GLY A 512 25.33 -17.81 0.40
N LYS A 513 24.65 -18.93 0.70
CA LYS A 513 23.58 -19.49 -0.16
C LYS A 513 22.32 -19.86 0.62
N SER A 514 22.51 -20.64 1.67
CA SER A 514 21.51 -21.24 2.53
C SER A 514 21.04 -20.26 3.59
N LEU A 515 19.73 -20.19 3.80
CA LEU A 515 19.10 -19.24 4.69
C LEU A 515 19.58 -19.44 6.15
N SER A 516 19.90 -18.35 6.82
CA SER A 516 20.22 -18.37 8.25
C SER A 516 18.99 -18.78 9.06
N ARG A 517 19.17 -19.64 10.07
CA ARG A 517 18.12 -19.98 11.04
C ARG A 517 17.55 -18.77 11.79
N TYR A 518 18.28 -17.66 11.80
CA TYR A 518 17.90 -16.40 12.44
C TYR A 518 17.38 -15.35 11.45
N HIS A 519 17.10 -15.74 10.20
CA HIS A 519 16.70 -14.82 9.13
C HIS A 519 15.55 -13.89 9.54
N GLU A 520 14.44 -14.44 10.04
CA GLU A 520 13.26 -13.64 10.44
C GLU A 520 13.58 -12.62 11.54
N SER A 521 14.34 -13.04 12.56
CA SER A 521 14.71 -12.14 13.66
C SER A 521 15.69 -11.05 13.22
N LEU A 522 16.63 -11.38 12.32
CA LEU A 522 17.62 -10.43 11.81
C LEU A 522 16.97 -9.43 10.84
N LEU A 523 16.06 -9.92 9.99
CA LEU A 523 15.32 -9.11 9.04
C LEU A 523 14.39 -8.13 9.74
N SER A 524 13.58 -8.63 10.68
CA SER A 524 12.71 -7.75 11.51
C SER A 524 13.54 -6.75 12.31
N GLY A 525 14.70 -7.16 12.83
CA GLY A 525 15.63 -6.28 13.52
C GLY A 525 16.10 -5.10 12.66
N ILE A 526 16.53 -5.34 11.42
CA ILE A 526 16.96 -4.27 10.51
C ILE A 526 15.77 -3.41 10.06
N LYS A 527 14.65 -4.02 9.67
CA LYS A 527 13.46 -3.28 9.18
C LYS A 527 12.86 -2.33 10.22
N ARG A 528 13.01 -2.61 11.53
CA ARG A 528 12.56 -1.71 12.61
C ARG A 528 13.26 -0.36 12.62
N PHE A 529 14.51 -0.28 12.13
CA PHE A 529 15.31 0.95 12.15
C PHE A 529 15.39 1.62 10.77
N GLU A 530 14.75 1.04 9.76
CA GLU A 530 14.76 1.54 8.39
C GLU A 530 13.78 2.71 8.22
N ARG A 531 14.29 3.84 7.73
CA ARG A 531 13.52 5.08 7.46
C ARG A 531 13.47 5.36 5.96
N ASN A 532 12.60 6.26 5.51
CA ASN A 532 12.39 6.60 4.09
C ASN A 532 13.68 6.88 3.32
N ARG A 533 14.63 7.64 3.87
CA ARG A 533 15.94 7.90 3.21
C ARG A 533 16.78 6.64 2.99
N SER A 534 16.69 5.65 3.89
CA SER A 534 17.38 4.37 3.74
C SER A 534 16.74 3.53 2.64
N VAL A 535 15.41 3.53 2.55
CA VAL A 535 14.67 2.85 1.48
C VAL A 535 14.97 3.49 0.12
N LEU A 536 14.96 4.83 0.04
CA LEU A 536 15.35 5.56 -1.18
C LEU A 536 16.78 5.22 -1.62
N SER A 537 17.72 5.18 -0.69
CA SER A 537 19.11 4.79 -0.97
C SER A 537 19.20 3.38 -1.56
N GLN A 538 18.36 2.45 -1.10
CA GLN A 538 18.31 1.10 -1.64
C GLN A 538 17.64 1.05 -3.02
N LEU A 539 16.60 1.83 -3.25
CA LEU A 539 15.99 1.95 -4.59
C LEU A 539 17.00 2.51 -5.61
N LEU A 540 17.74 3.55 -5.24
CA LEU A 540 18.79 4.14 -6.07
C LEU A 540 19.97 3.18 -6.30
N LEU A 541 20.32 2.35 -5.31
CA LEU A 541 21.27 1.25 -5.49
C LEU A 541 20.77 0.27 -6.56
N TRP A 542 19.54 -0.23 -6.44
CA TRP A 542 19.01 -1.20 -7.40
C TRP A 542 18.85 -0.62 -8.80
N GLN A 543 18.47 0.64 -8.91
CA GLN A 543 18.52 1.38 -10.17
C GLN A 543 19.92 1.39 -10.79
N ALA A 544 20.94 1.70 -9.99
CA ALA A 544 22.32 1.75 -10.47
C ALA A 544 22.79 0.36 -10.95
N VAL A 545 22.38 -0.71 -10.26
CA VAL A 545 22.65 -2.09 -10.66
C VAL A 545 21.94 -2.43 -11.98
N LEU A 546 20.64 -2.16 -12.08
CA LEU A 546 19.81 -2.38 -13.27
C LEU A 546 20.14 -1.45 -14.45
N ARG A 547 20.99 -0.46 -14.25
CA ARG A 547 21.48 0.44 -15.31
C ARG A 547 22.99 0.40 -15.42
N ALA A 548 23.65 -0.54 -14.75
CA ALA A 548 25.08 -0.71 -14.85
C ALA A 548 25.48 -0.97 -16.31
N PRO A 549 26.68 -0.53 -16.73
CA PRO A 549 27.19 -0.86 -18.04
C PRO A 549 27.17 -2.37 -18.27
N TRP A 550 26.71 -2.77 -19.45
CA TRP A 550 26.70 -4.17 -19.85
C TRP A 550 28.14 -4.65 -20.06
N LYS A 551 28.56 -5.70 -19.33
CA LYS A 551 29.96 -6.16 -19.29
C LYS A 551 30.23 -7.38 -20.17
N ARG A 552 29.21 -7.90 -20.83
CA ARG A 552 29.32 -9.15 -21.59
C ARG A 552 29.46 -8.87 -23.07
N ALA A 553 30.55 -9.37 -23.65
CA ALA A 553 30.79 -9.27 -25.09
C ALA A 553 30.06 -10.37 -25.88
N ASP A 554 29.68 -11.47 -25.21
CA ASP A 554 29.11 -12.68 -25.82
C ASP A 554 27.58 -12.66 -25.93
N SER A 555 26.91 -11.63 -25.44
CA SER A 555 25.45 -11.50 -25.50
C SER A 555 25.04 -10.03 -25.48
N ALA A 556 23.92 -9.70 -26.12
CA ALA A 556 23.32 -8.38 -26.02
C ALA A 556 22.54 -8.25 -24.71
N ARG A 557 22.46 -7.03 -24.18
CA ARG A 557 21.55 -6.72 -23.08
C ARG A 557 20.13 -6.66 -23.61
N LEU A 558 19.22 -7.44 -23.02
CA LEU A 558 17.84 -7.54 -23.50
C LEU A 558 16.91 -6.47 -22.93
N LEU A 559 17.18 -6.00 -21.72
CA LEU A 559 16.30 -5.07 -21.02
C LEU A 559 17.00 -3.73 -20.82
N GLU A 560 16.30 -2.62 -21.11
CA GLU A 560 16.77 -1.29 -20.75
C GLU A 560 15.80 -0.60 -19.80
N PHE A 561 16.31 -0.21 -18.65
CA PHE A 561 15.55 0.49 -17.63
C PHE A 561 15.76 2.00 -17.70
N ALA A 562 14.71 2.76 -17.46
CA ALA A 562 14.77 4.20 -17.21
C ALA A 562 15.38 4.49 -15.83
N PRO A 563 15.80 5.73 -15.54
CA PRO A 563 15.91 6.17 -14.15
C PRO A 563 14.60 5.91 -13.38
N LEU A 564 14.68 5.81 -12.05
CA LEU A 564 13.51 5.85 -11.20
C LEU A 564 12.72 7.10 -11.54
N VAL A 565 11.41 6.93 -11.57
CA VAL A 565 10.49 8.04 -11.75
C VAL A 565 10.59 8.92 -10.52
N SER A 566 11.17 10.12 -10.69
CA SER A 566 11.10 11.19 -9.70
C SER A 566 9.93 12.10 -10.02
N ILE A 567 9.24 12.57 -8.98
CA ILE A 567 8.21 13.59 -9.11
C ILE A 567 8.68 14.77 -8.27
N PRO A 568 9.03 15.92 -8.90
CA PRO A 568 9.47 17.10 -8.19
C PRO A 568 8.30 17.76 -7.47
N PHE A 569 8.54 18.25 -6.25
CA PHE A 569 7.58 19.01 -5.45
C PHE A 569 8.29 20.15 -4.70
N LEU A 570 7.56 21.19 -4.29
CA LEU A 570 8.11 22.36 -3.60
C LEU A 570 8.51 22.01 -2.15
N SER A 571 9.70 22.39 -1.70
CA SER A 571 10.26 21.99 -0.38
C SER A 571 9.53 22.53 0.85
N GLU A 572 8.61 23.48 0.70
CA GLU A 572 7.74 23.89 1.81
C GLU A 572 6.59 22.89 2.05
N VAL A 573 6.59 21.75 1.36
CA VAL A 573 5.66 20.63 1.55
C VAL A 573 6.40 19.48 2.24
N TYR A 574 6.26 19.39 3.56
CA TYR A 574 6.86 18.37 4.42
C TYR A 574 6.73 16.92 3.86
N GLU A 575 7.89 16.29 3.63
CA GLU A 575 8.16 14.85 3.35
C GLU A 575 6.93 13.93 3.55
N GLY A 576 6.17 13.72 2.48
CA GLY A 576 5.02 12.84 2.53
C GLY A 576 4.74 12.10 1.24
N ALA A 577 5.04 12.69 0.06
CA ALA A 577 4.48 12.24 -1.20
C ALA A 577 5.24 11.24 -2.02
N LEU A 578 4.72 10.01 -2.21
CA LEU A 578 4.38 9.39 -3.50
C LEU A 578 3.95 7.90 -3.37
N THR A 579 2.77 7.54 -3.91
CA THR A 579 2.52 6.64 -5.09
C THR A 579 1.04 6.20 -5.18
N ALA A 580 0.26 6.55 -6.22
CA ALA A 580 0.04 5.95 -7.58
C ALA A 580 -0.98 4.76 -7.59
N LEU A 581 -2.21 4.77 -8.15
CA LEU A 581 -2.73 4.98 -9.55
C LEU A 581 -1.92 4.12 -10.56
N ASP A 582 -2.40 3.14 -11.34
CA ASP A 582 -3.71 2.59 -11.72
C ASP A 582 -3.53 1.16 -12.26
N ALA A 583 -4.54 0.29 -12.13
CA ALA A 583 -4.72 -0.87 -13.01
C ALA A 583 -6.18 -0.92 -13.51
N PRO A 584 -6.44 -1.15 -14.81
CA PRO A 584 -7.75 -0.92 -15.43
C PRO A 584 -8.71 -2.12 -15.41
N ALA A 585 -9.99 -1.75 -15.56
CA ALA A 585 -11.27 -2.46 -15.60
C ALA A 585 -11.35 -3.88 -16.21
N GLN A 586 -12.22 -4.72 -15.61
CA GLN A 586 -13.14 -5.60 -16.36
C GLN A 586 -14.52 -5.71 -15.68
N THR A 587 -15.55 -5.42 -16.47
CA THR A 587 -17.01 -5.49 -16.24
C THR A 587 -17.51 -6.94 -16.50
N PRO A 588 -18.72 -7.34 -16.06
CA PRO A 588 -19.03 -8.65 -15.48
C PRO A 588 -19.74 -9.63 -16.46
N PRO A 589 -20.19 -10.83 -16.02
CA PRO A 589 -20.44 -11.99 -16.87
C PRO A 589 -21.88 -12.05 -17.41
N GLN A 590 -22.03 -12.65 -18.61
CA GLN A 590 -23.32 -13.08 -19.15
C GLN A 590 -23.57 -14.58 -18.89
N GLU A 591 -24.84 -14.84 -18.59
CA GLU A 591 -25.46 -16.09 -18.18
C GLU A 591 -25.56 -17.18 -19.26
N LYS A 592 -26.05 -18.34 -18.77
CA LYS A 592 -26.71 -19.48 -19.41
C LYS A 592 -25.76 -20.63 -19.76
N GLY A 593 -26.08 -21.88 -19.49
CA GLY A 593 -27.34 -22.49 -19.11
C GLY A 593 -27.17 -23.99 -19.33
N ILE A 594 -27.88 -24.77 -18.53
CA ILE A 594 -27.99 -26.22 -18.61
C ILE A 594 -28.62 -26.61 -19.96
N GLU A 595 -28.08 -27.61 -20.66
CA GLU A 595 -28.85 -28.74 -21.22
C GLU A 595 -27.92 -29.80 -21.86
N GLU A 596 -28.19 -31.05 -21.44
CA GLU A 596 -27.77 -32.40 -21.92
C GLU A 596 -26.29 -32.85 -21.88
#